data_AF-A0A8D8AG85-F1
#
_entry.id   AF-A0A8D8AG85-F1
#
_cell.length_a   1.000
_cell.length_b   1.000
_cell.length_c   1.000
_cell.angle_alpha   90.00
_cell.angle_beta   90.00
_cell.angle_gamma   90.00
#
_symmetry.space_group_name_H-M   'P 1'
#
loop_
_entity.id
_entity.type
_entity.pdbx_description
1 polymer ?
#
loop_
_entity_poly.entity_id
_entity_poly.type
_entity_poly.pdbx_seq_one_letter_code
_entity_poly.pdbx_strand_id
1 'polypeptide(L)'
;GGIGGGSSGGAKSQASSYGSSILGSSLSNSSTYAVTPIKGRSLLRNESPQSTNTSPRITPQPSPPPITTNIHQENVGGTTYFYPTAANHQLTPSSTVNTTDNTFVHVASSQINLSYSHPGHVYPGPASHVINMQPKAQVSMAYFVQDELRNDILSRNEIVNSIETECQDLPLEVENYHSLCLLESLPVHPKLPLPSSTYKATHNLTGVKYCLRRLHGFRLQSTKCMQVVDMWKKLQHTNVVQLREVFTTKTFGDNSLVIVYDYHPGSQTILSKFFIPAAESTNGYSDPFAGEARPFSHKSSLHRTAASALLPENEIWSIIIQLTAGLRSIHQAGLACRTLDPTKIIITGKRIRFSCTAISDIATFDPNQPNPLSVVNHHQQDDLTALGKLILALACRSLQSVQRDQIQNSIELISRHYSSDLRNIILYLLSNSNRRSVTEIMPMIGARFYVQLDALQAQCDIQEDELAKEMECGRLYRLLVKLGTVNERPELNLDVTWSETGDRYMLKLFRDYLFHTVTEDGRPWLNQSHIVQCLNKLDAGTLEKVQLMSRDEQSVLVVTYAELKHCLEQAFSELVAAATSV
;
A
#
# COMPACT_ATOMS: atom_id res chain seq x y z
N GLY A 1 1.42 -42.06 -68.44
CA GLY A 1 0.51 -41.15 -69.15
C GLY A 1 -0.76 -41.00 -68.34
N GLY A 2 -1.33 -39.78 -68.29
CA GLY A 2 -2.58 -39.42 -67.59
C GLY A 2 -2.34 -38.94 -66.15
N ILE A 3 -2.22 -37.64 -65.84
CA ILE A 3 -3.28 -36.59 -65.74
C ILE A 3 -4.27 -36.95 -64.61
N GLY A 4 -4.22 -36.30 -63.44
CA GLY A 4 -4.91 -35.04 -63.09
C GLY A 4 -6.08 -35.41 -62.15
N GLY A 5 -6.33 -34.85 -60.97
CA GLY A 5 -6.36 -33.45 -60.53
C GLY A 5 -7.79 -33.19 -60.03
N GLY A 6 -8.00 -32.72 -58.79
CA GLY A 6 -9.34 -32.34 -58.33
C GLY A 6 -9.53 -32.23 -56.81
N SER A 7 -9.50 -30.99 -56.33
CA SER A 7 -9.78 -30.52 -54.96
C SER A 7 -11.25 -30.65 -54.51
N SER A 8 -11.50 -30.66 -53.20
CA SER A 8 -12.37 -29.70 -52.45
C SER A 8 -13.12 -30.30 -51.23
N GLY A 9 -13.30 -29.45 -50.20
CA GLY A 9 -14.20 -29.63 -49.04
C GLY A 9 -13.47 -30.00 -47.74
N GLY A 10 -13.35 -29.19 -46.68
CA GLY A 10 -14.02 -27.95 -46.30
C GLY A 10 -15.04 -28.19 -45.19
N ALA A 11 -14.68 -27.81 -43.96
CA ALA A 11 -15.51 -27.25 -42.87
C ALA A 11 -15.47 -27.95 -41.50
N LYS A 12 -15.26 -27.09 -40.49
CA LYS A 12 -15.28 -27.27 -39.04
C LYS A 12 -16.69 -27.58 -38.54
N SER A 13 -16.82 -28.27 -37.39
CA SER A 13 -17.18 -27.65 -36.10
C SER A 13 -17.95 -28.57 -35.12
N GLN A 14 -17.58 -28.43 -33.84
CA GLN A 14 -18.43 -28.36 -32.65
C GLN A 14 -18.92 -29.61 -31.89
N ALA A 15 -18.95 -29.37 -30.55
CA ALA A 15 -19.78 -29.95 -29.49
C ALA A 15 -19.35 -31.35 -28.97
N SER A 16 -19.40 -31.70 -27.69
CA SER A 16 -20.11 -31.20 -26.49
C SER A 16 -19.62 -32.02 -25.27
N SER A 17 -19.38 -31.43 -24.08
CA SER A 17 -20.22 -31.50 -22.84
C SER A 17 -20.23 -32.86 -22.12
N TYR A 18 -20.37 -33.10 -20.82
CA TYR A 18 -20.70 -32.44 -19.53
C TYR A 18 -20.03 -33.37 -18.46
N GLY A 19 -19.71 -33.05 -17.20
CA GLY A 19 -20.44 -32.36 -16.14
C GLY A 19 -19.94 -32.88 -14.77
N SER A 20 -20.10 -32.05 -13.71
CA SER A 20 -20.32 -32.34 -12.26
C SER A 20 -19.34 -33.24 -11.47
N SER A 21 -18.99 -33.07 -10.17
CA SER A 21 -19.26 -32.12 -9.08
C SER A 21 -18.63 -32.67 -7.77
N ILE A 22 -18.25 -31.80 -6.81
CA ILE A 22 -18.37 -31.96 -5.33
C ILE A 22 -17.27 -32.70 -4.49
N LEU A 23 -16.79 -31.97 -3.44
CA LEU A 23 -16.18 -32.31 -2.12
C LEU A 23 -14.89 -33.15 -2.10
N GLY A 24 -13.88 -32.98 -1.24
CA GLY A 24 -13.65 -32.24 -0.01
C GLY A 24 -12.49 -32.92 0.76
N SER A 25 -11.94 -32.24 1.77
CA SER A 25 -11.04 -32.73 2.85
C SER A 25 -9.52 -32.68 2.68
N SER A 26 -8.93 -32.10 3.73
CA SER A 26 -7.55 -31.92 4.16
C SER A 26 -6.84 -33.20 4.62
N LEU A 27 -5.50 -33.25 4.55
CA LEU A 27 -4.62 -33.55 5.70
C LEU A 27 -3.11 -33.54 5.33
N SER A 28 -2.37 -32.82 6.18
CA SER A 28 -0.98 -32.95 6.66
C SER A 28 0.01 -33.93 5.99
N ASN A 29 1.26 -33.47 5.86
CA ASN A 29 2.40 -34.32 6.23
C ASN A 29 3.56 -33.52 6.85
N SER A 30 3.90 -33.91 8.08
CA SER A 30 4.99 -33.42 8.91
C SER A 30 6.19 -34.34 8.74
N SER A 31 7.41 -33.79 8.68
CA SER A 31 8.65 -34.56 8.74
C SER A 31 9.44 -34.21 10.00
N THR A 32 9.49 -35.19 10.91
CA THR A 32 10.26 -35.28 12.15
C THR A 32 11.75 -35.51 11.90
N TYR A 33 12.61 -34.86 12.69
CA TYR A 33 13.92 -35.41 13.07
C TYR A 33 14.10 -35.29 14.59
N ALA A 34 14.42 -36.42 15.21
CA ALA A 34 14.64 -36.61 16.64
C ALA A 34 16.14 -36.50 16.97
N VAL A 35 16.48 -35.95 18.14
CA VAL A 35 17.78 -36.12 18.80
C VAL A 35 17.58 -36.31 20.31
N THR A 36 18.20 -37.36 20.84
CA THR A 36 18.18 -37.84 22.24
C THR A 36 19.22 -37.13 23.13
N PRO A 37 19.12 -37.23 24.49
CA PRO A 37 19.82 -36.34 25.42
C PRO A 37 21.08 -36.95 26.07
N ILE A 38 22.04 -36.10 26.50
CA ILE A 38 23.15 -36.48 27.40
C ILE A 38 23.34 -35.42 28.51
N LYS A 39 23.67 -35.93 29.70
CA LYS A 39 23.76 -35.30 31.03
C LYS A 39 24.96 -34.35 31.26
N GLY A 40 24.69 -33.23 31.92
CA GLY A 40 25.30 -32.76 33.19
C GLY A 40 26.79 -32.36 33.28
N ARG A 41 27.05 -31.08 33.61
CA ARG A 41 28.02 -30.63 34.63
C ARG A 41 27.79 -29.17 35.05
N SER A 42 27.90 -28.93 36.35
CA SER A 42 27.76 -27.66 37.09
C SER A 42 29.02 -26.79 36.98
N LEU A 43 28.90 -25.45 37.02
CA LEU A 43 29.43 -24.59 38.10
C LEU A 43 29.42 -23.08 37.76
N LEU A 44 29.07 -22.31 38.82
CA LEU A 44 29.37 -20.91 39.17
C LEU A 44 28.36 -19.79 38.84
N ARG A 45 27.99 -19.14 39.95
CA ARG A 45 26.97 -18.12 40.23
C ARG A 45 27.68 -16.97 40.96
N ASN A 46 27.35 -15.72 40.59
CA ASN A 46 27.46 -14.48 41.38
C ASN A 46 26.60 -13.42 40.63
N GLU A 47 25.39 -13.08 41.10
CA GLU A 47 25.02 -11.97 42.02
C GLU A 47 25.23 -10.57 41.39
N SER A 48 24.19 -9.83 40.98
CA SER A 48 23.47 -8.76 41.76
C SER A 48 22.48 -7.99 40.84
N PRO A 49 21.62 -7.05 41.30
CA PRO A 49 20.85 -6.95 42.55
C PRO A 49 19.33 -6.68 42.34
N GLN A 50 18.61 -6.71 43.47
CA GLN A 50 17.16 -6.61 43.67
C GLN A 50 16.56 -5.21 43.39
N SER A 51 15.33 -5.18 42.87
CA SER A 51 14.39 -4.06 43.00
C SER A 51 13.11 -4.54 43.70
N THR A 52 12.77 -3.85 44.78
CA THR A 52 11.69 -4.10 45.73
C THR A 52 10.30 -3.93 45.12
N ASN A 53 9.47 -4.98 45.18
CA ASN A 53 8.02 -4.92 44.94
C ASN A 53 7.30 -4.88 46.29
N THR A 54 6.70 -3.74 46.64
CA THR A 54 5.73 -3.62 47.75
C THR A 54 4.35 -3.32 47.17
N SER A 55 3.47 -4.32 47.17
CA SER A 55 2.05 -4.18 46.86
C SER A 55 1.28 -3.73 48.13
N PRO A 56 0.31 -2.80 48.04
CA PRO A 56 -0.60 -2.54 49.15
C PRO A 56 -1.82 -3.47 49.10
N ARG A 57 -2.15 -3.99 50.28
CA ARG A 57 -3.30 -4.83 50.63
C ARG A 57 -4.56 -3.95 50.77
N ILE A 58 -5.65 -4.27 50.07
CA ILE A 58 -6.98 -3.66 50.28
C ILE A 58 -7.93 -4.73 50.83
N THR A 59 -8.53 -4.43 51.99
CA THR A 59 -9.59 -5.17 52.68
C THR A 59 -10.98 -4.89 52.05
N PRO A 60 -11.93 -5.85 52.05
CA PRO A 60 -13.25 -5.65 51.48
C PRO A 60 -14.21 -4.89 52.42
N GLN A 61 -14.99 -3.96 51.89
CA GLN A 61 -16.13 -3.29 52.55
C GLN A 61 -17.46 -3.73 51.91
N PRO A 62 -18.60 -3.69 52.64
CA PRO A 62 -19.86 -4.32 52.25
C PRO A 62 -20.75 -3.43 51.35
N SER A 63 -21.56 -4.08 50.51
CA SER A 63 -22.51 -3.47 49.56
C SER A 63 -23.76 -2.91 50.26
N PRO A 64 -24.37 -1.80 49.78
CA PRO A 64 -25.69 -1.35 50.21
C PRO A 64 -26.84 -2.13 49.51
N PRO A 65 -28.07 -2.15 50.08
CA PRO A 65 -29.17 -2.97 49.58
C PRO A 65 -29.87 -2.35 48.34
N PRO A 66 -30.59 -3.14 47.53
CA PRO A 66 -31.28 -2.65 46.35
C PRO A 66 -32.56 -1.86 46.71
N ILE A 67 -32.77 -0.73 46.04
CA ILE A 67 -33.99 0.08 46.09
C ILE A 67 -35.04 -0.59 45.19
N THR A 68 -36.17 -1.02 45.76
CA THR A 68 -37.31 -1.54 45.00
C THR A 68 -38.19 -0.38 44.52
N THR A 69 -38.14 -0.04 43.23
CA THR A 69 -39.16 0.78 42.58
C THR A 69 -40.29 -0.12 42.08
N ASN A 70 -41.52 0.08 42.60
CA ASN A 70 -42.69 -0.67 42.16
C ASN A 70 -43.14 -0.18 40.77
N ILE A 71 -42.85 -0.96 39.73
CA ILE A 71 -43.29 -0.73 38.35
C ILE A 71 -44.50 -1.61 38.07
N HIS A 72 -45.58 -1.03 37.54
CA HIS A 72 -46.77 -1.79 37.13
C HIS A 72 -46.58 -2.29 35.68
N GLN A 73 -46.73 -3.60 35.46
CA GLN A 73 -46.50 -4.27 34.19
C GLN A 73 -47.83 -4.78 33.62
N GLU A 74 -48.13 -4.42 32.37
CA GLU A 74 -49.29 -4.94 31.63
C GLU A 74 -48.87 -5.45 30.25
N ASN A 75 -49.46 -6.55 29.78
CA ASN A 75 -49.06 -7.23 28.54
C ASN A 75 -50.26 -7.34 27.60
N VAL A 76 -50.19 -6.68 26.44
CA VAL A 76 -51.26 -6.67 25.43
C VAL A 76 -50.67 -6.92 24.06
N GLY A 77 -51.16 -7.95 23.36
CA GLY A 77 -50.76 -8.25 21.97
C GLY A 77 -49.31 -8.71 21.77
N GLY A 78 -48.62 -9.19 22.82
CA GLY A 78 -47.21 -9.60 22.75
C GLY A 78 -46.20 -8.49 23.09
N THR A 79 -46.69 -7.28 23.37
CA THR A 79 -45.88 -6.14 23.81
C THR A 79 -46.18 -5.82 25.26
N THR A 80 -45.12 -5.65 26.05
CA THR A 80 -45.19 -5.33 27.48
C THR A 80 -45.01 -3.84 27.71
N TYR A 81 -45.96 -3.22 28.40
CA TYR A 81 -45.95 -1.80 28.78
C TYR A 81 -45.58 -1.65 30.26
N PHE A 82 -44.79 -0.61 30.57
CA PHE A 82 -44.36 -0.29 31.94
C PHE A 82 -44.83 1.12 32.30
N TYR A 83 -45.58 1.26 33.40
CA TYR A 83 -46.06 2.55 33.91
C TYR A 83 -45.34 2.91 35.22
N PRO A 84 -44.74 4.11 35.34
CA PRO A 84 -44.21 4.61 36.60
C PRO A 84 -45.35 5.15 37.47
N THR A 85 -45.46 4.68 38.72
CA THR A 85 -46.43 5.22 39.68
C THR A 85 -45.82 6.46 40.34
N ALA A 86 -46.41 7.64 40.11
CA ALA A 86 -45.89 8.90 40.61
C ALA A 86 -45.98 9.02 42.14
N ALA A 87 -44.85 9.29 42.81
CA ALA A 87 -44.81 9.80 44.18
C ALA A 87 -43.90 11.04 44.24
N ASN A 88 -44.51 12.18 44.63
CA ASN A 88 -43.87 13.48 44.84
C ASN A 88 -42.74 13.43 45.89
N HIS A 89 -41.56 13.99 45.58
CA HIS A 89 -40.85 14.91 46.50
C HIS A 89 -39.66 15.68 45.86
N GLN A 90 -39.36 16.83 46.48
CA GLN A 90 -38.56 17.98 46.03
C GLN A 90 -37.03 17.84 46.21
N LEU A 91 -36.29 18.31 45.20
CA LEU A 91 -34.97 18.97 45.11
C LEU A 91 -33.88 18.81 46.20
N THR A 92 -32.63 18.51 45.76
CA THR A 92 -31.45 19.41 45.89
C THR A 92 -30.26 18.96 45.01
N PRO A 93 -29.40 19.87 44.49
CA PRO A 93 -28.35 19.55 43.51
C PRO A 93 -26.94 19.59 44.13
N SER A 94 -26.18 18.51 44.01
CA SER A 94 -24.72 18.56 44.18
C SER A 94 -24.03 17.26 43.75
N SER A 95 -23.32 17.30 42.63
CA SER A 95 -21.93 16.80 42.50
C SER A 95 -21.43 16.93 41.06
N THR A 96 -20.48 17.85 40.90
CA THR A 96 -19.55 17.92 39.77
C THR A 96 -18.71 16.64 39.71
N VAL A 97 -18.73 15.93 38.59
CA VAL A 97 -17.74 14.88 38.28
C VAL A 97 -16.84 15.38 37.16
N ASN A 98 -15.58 15.63 37.52
CA ASN A 98 -14.48 15.93 36.61
C ASN A 98 -14.25 14.73 35.67
N THR A 99 -14.39 14.97 34.37
CA THR A 99 -14.00 14.03 33.31
C THR A 99 -12.53 14.19 32.96
N THR A 100 -11.66 13.48 33.67
CA THR A 100 -10.34 13.09 33.16
C THR A 100 -9.92 11.81 33.87
N ASP A 101 -10.26 10.65 33.31
CA ASP A 101 -9.44 9.44 33.44
C ASP A 101 -9.93 8.36 32.46
N ASN A 102 -9.13 8.17 31.40
CA ASN A 102 -9.24 7.05 30.47
C ASN A 102 -8.75 5.77 31.17
N THR A 103 -9.68 4.98 31.70
CA THR A 103 -9.43 3.58 32.06
C THR A 103 -10.44 2.68 31.37
N PHE A 104 -9.94 1.79 30.51
CA PHE A 104 -10.72 0.69 29.93
C PHE A 104 -11.22 -0.20 31.07
N VAL A 105 -12.51 -0.12 31.38
CA VAL A 105 -13.18 -1.10 32.24
C VAL A 105 -13.38 -2.37 31.40
N HIS A 106 -12.61 -3.40 31.70
CA HIS A 106 -12.91 -4.77 31.29
C HIS A 106 -14.28 -5.16 31.87
N VAL A 107 -15.32 -5.16 31.03
CA VAL A 107 -16.60 -5.77 31.40
C VAL A 107 -16.41 -7.28 31.35
N ALA A 108 -16.37 -7.92 32.52
CA ALA A 108 -16.40 -9.36 32.65
C ALA A 108 -17.72 -9.88 32.05
N SER A 109 -17.62 -10.73 31.03
CA SER A 109 -18.76 -11.42 30.44
C SER A 109 -19.38 -12.38 31.47
N SER A 110 -20.55 -12.05 31.98
CA SER A 110 -21.44 -13.01 32.63
C SER A 110 -21.90 -14.03 31.59
N GLN A 111 -21.70 -15.31 31.91
CA GLN A 111 -22.06 -16.43 31.06
C GLN A 111 -23.57 -16.48 30.84
N ILE A 112 -24.01 -16.12 29.64
CA ILE A 112 -25.33 -16.50 29.13
C ILE A 112 -25.08 -17.41 27.94
N ASN A 113 -25.42 -18.68 28.12
CA ASN A 113 -25.30 -19.72 27.11
C ASN A 113 -26.53 -19.63 26.19
N LEU A 114 -26.43 -18.93 25.06
CA LEU A 114 -27.37 -19.04 23.95
C LEU A 114 -26.62 -19.42 22.67
N SER A 115 -26.81 -20.67 22.27
CA SER A 115 -26.40 -21.21 20.98
C SER A 115 -27.34 -20.75 19.86
N TYR A 116 -26.99 -19.65 19.20
CA TYR A 116 -27.46 -19.32 17.85
C TYR A 116 -26.29 -18.77 17.04
N SER A 117 -25.84 -19.55 16.06
CA SER A 117 -24.75 -19.18 15.15
C SER A 117 -25.26 -18.21 14.09
N HIS A 118 -25.30 -16.91 14.41
CA HIS A 118 -25.26 -15.86 13.40
C HIS A 118 -23.82 -15.35 13.33
N PRO A 119 -23.10 -15.51 12.20
CA PRO A 119 -21.78 -14.90 12.05
C PRO A 119 -21.96 -13.39 11.98
N GLY A 120 -21.86 -12.71 13.12
CA GLY A 120 -21.89 -11.24 13.19
C GLY A 120 -20.62 -10.68 12.56
N HIS A 121 -20.72 -10.16 11.34
CA HIS A 121 -19.64 -9.41 10.69
C HIS A 121 -19.59 -7.97 11.22
N VAL A 122 -19.42 -7.80 12.53
CA VAL A 122 -19.17 -6.48 13.13
C VAL A 122 -17.67 -6.23 13.08
N TYR A 123 -17.23 -5.14 12.43
CA TYR A 123 -15.82 -4.79 12.38
C TYR A 123 -15.26 -4.60 13.80
N PRO A 124 -14.22 -5.36 14.21
CA PRO A 124 -13.70 -5.34 15.58
C PRO A 124 -12.75 -4.17 15.86
N GLY A 125 -12.48 -3.31 14.87
CA GLY A 125 -11.42 -2.30 14.95
C GLY A 125 -10.08 -2.81 14.39
N PRO A 126 -9.06 -1.93 14.36
CA PRO A 126 -7.73 -2.31 13.87
C PRO A 126 -7.09 -3.37 14.75
N ALA A 127 -6.26 -4.23 14.16
CA ALA A 127 -5.64 -5.31 14.90
C ALA A 127 -4.64 -4.79 15.96
N SER A 128 -4.61 -5.42 17.13
CA SER A 128 -3.81 -4.95 18.28
C SER A 128 -2.31 -4.83 17.99
N HIS A 129 -1.77 -5.69 17.14
CA HIS A 129 -0.37 -5.64 16.72
C HIS A 129 -0.08 -4.47 15.77
N VAL A 130 -1.07 -4.01 14.98
CA VAL A 130 -0.96 -2.86 14.07
C VAL A 130 -1.05 -1.54 14.83
N ILE A 131 -1.92 -1.46 15.85
CA ILE A 131 -2.07 -0.25 16.70
C ILE A 131 -0.73 0.13 17.35
N ASN A 132 0.04 -0.86 17.81
CA ASN A 132 1.36 -0.63 18.43
C ASN A 132 2.44 -0.21 17.43
N MET A 133 2.22 -0.42 16.13
CA MET A 133 3.13 0.02 15.07
C MET A 133 2.85 1.46 14.61
N GLN A 134 1.69 2.02 14.99
CA GLN A 134 1.29 3.38 14.60
C GLN A 134 1.58 4.39 15.73
N PRO A 135 1.99 5.63 15.41
CA PRO A 135 2.13 6.70 16.40
C PRO A 135 0.79 6.95 17.12
N LYS A 136 0.83 7.13 18.45
CA LYS A 136 -0.35 7.44 19.28
C LYS A 136 -0.97 8.79 18.89
N ALA A 137 -1.84 8.82 17.88
CA ALA A 137 -2.64 9.99 17.53
C ALA A 137 -4.09 9.56 17.19
N GLN A 138 -5.01 10.03 18.04
CA GLN A 138 -6.45 10.18 17.86
C GLN A 138 -7.28 8.98 17.36
N VAL A 139 -7.93 8.30 18.32
CA VAL A 139 -8.90 7.19 18.14
C VAL A 139 -10.07 7.56 17.22
N SER A 140 -10.42 8.85 17.09
CA SER A 140 -11.47 9.31 16.15
C SER A 140 -11.10 9.10 14.67
N MET A 141 -9.82 8.91 14.35
CA MET A 141 -9.34 8.65 12.99
C MET A 141 -9.07 7.17 12.71
N ALA A 142 -9.29 6.27 13.68
CA ALA A 142 -8.98 4.85 13.53
C ALA A 142 -9.89 4.11 12.53
N TYR A 143 -11.04 4.67 12.16
CA TYR A 143 -11.99 4.06 11.23
C TYR A 143 -11.65 4.30 9.76
N PHE A 144 -10.81 5.29 9.46
CA PHE A 144 -10.48 5.70 8.10
C PHE A 144 -9.00 5.51 7.84
N VAL A 145 -8.64 5.54 6.56
CA VAL A 145 -7.24 5.47 6.15
C VAL A 145 -6.41 6.57 6.79
N GLN A 146 -5.15 6.27 7.12
CA GLN A 146 -4.23 7.26 7.67
C GLN A 146 -3.91 8.40 6.68
N ASP A 147 -3.72 9.62 7.19
CA ASP A 147 -3.47 10.80 6.35
C ASP A 147 -2.20 10.68 5.48
N GLU A 148 -1.12 10.10 6.00
CA GLU A 148 0.11 9.90 5.23
C GLU A 148 -0.12 9.00 4.01
N LEU A 149 -0.79 7.86 4.22
CA LEU A 149 -1.11 6.93 3.15
C LEU A 149 -2.11 7.54 2.16
N ARG A 150 -3.14 8.24 2.67
CA ARG A 150 -4.12 8.97 1.86
C ARG A 150 -3.43 9.99 0.95
N ASN A 151 -2.59 10.84 1.51
CA ASN A 151 -1.89 11.89 0.77
C ASN A 151 -0.93 11.31 -0.28
N ASP A 152 -0.21 10.23 0.04
CA ASP A 152 0.65 9.54 -0.93
C ASP A 152 -0.15 8.91 -2.08
N ILE A 153 -1.31 8.30 -1.79
CA ILE A 153 -2.22 7.77 -2.83
C ILE A 153 -2.78 8.90 -3.70
N LEU A 154 -3.27 9.98 -3.10
CA LEU A 154 -3.84 11.13 -3.82
C LEU A 154 -2.80 11.80 -4.72
N SER A 155 -1.59 12.03 -4.20
CA SER A 155 -0.47 12.58 -4.98
C SER A 155 -0.11 11.67 -6.15
N ARG A 156 -0.05 10.36 -5.95
CA ARG A 156 0.17 9.41 -7.05
C ARG A 156 -0.94 9.44 -8.09
N ASN A 157 -2.20 9.54 -7.67
CA ASN A 157 -3.34 9.65 -8.59
C ASN A 157 -3.29 10.94 -9.42
N GLU A 158 -2.94 12.06 -8.79
CA GLU A 158 -2.74 13.34 -9.46
C GLU A 158 -1.66 13.25 -10.54
N ILE A 159 -0.50 12.65 -10.23
CA ILE A 159 0.60 12.44 -11.18
C ILE A 159 0.17 11.51 -12.34
N VAL A 160 -0.58 10.45 -12.07
CA VAL A 160 -1.07 9.54 -13.11
C VAL A 160 -2.03 10.26 -14.05
N ASN A 161 -2.94 11.06 -13.50
CA ASN A 161 -4.01 11.72 -14.24
C ASN A 161 -3.61 13.07 -14.84
N SER A 162 -2.43 13.62 -14.49
CA SER A 162 -1.94 14.86 -15.10
C SER A 162 -1.84 14.72 -16.61
N ILE A 163 -2.40 15.67 -17.35
CA ILE A 163 -2.23 15.77 -18.80
C ILE A 163 -1.54 17.11 -19.02
N GLU A 164 -0.27 17.07 -19.42
CA GLU A 164 0.42 18.28 -19.85
C GLU A 164 -0.03 18.62 -21.27
N THR A 165 -0.88 19.65 -21.37
CA THR A 165 -1.48 20.09 -22.64
C THR A 165 -0.53 20.96 -23.49
N GLU A 166 0.69 21.24 -23.01
CA GLU A 166 1.56 22.29 -23.55
C GLU A 166 2.76 21.78 -24.38
N CYS A 167 2.72 20.56 -24.90
CA CYS A 167 3.78 20.09 -25.81
C CYS A 167 3.30 20.13 -27.27
N GLN A 168 3.43 21.29 -27.92
CA GLN A 168 2.98 21.52 -29.30
C GLN A 168 3.71 20.64 -30.34
N ASP A 169 4.85 20.03 -29.98
CA ASP A 169 5.72 19.28 -30.90
C ASP A 169 5.62 17.74 -30.75
N LEU A 170 4.74 17.21 -29.89
CA LEU A 170 4.58 15.77 -29.74
C LEU A 170 3.49 15.20 -30.65
N PRO A 171 3.71 14.01 -31.25
CA PRO A 171 2.67 13.33 -31.99
C PRO A 171 1.49 12.98 -31.07
N LEU A 172 0.27 13.09 -31.60
CA LEU A 172 -0.98 12.77 -30.89
C LEU A 172 -1.03 11.29 -30.46
N GLU A 173 -0.50 10.43 -31.31
CA GLU A 173 -0.53 8.98 -31.16
C GLU A 173 0.77 8.37 -31.71
N VAL A 174 1.26 7.33 -31.04
CA VAL A 174 2.43 6.55 -31.43
C VAL A 174 2.08 5.08 -31.27
N GLU A 175 1.88 4.39 -32.40
CA GLU A 175 1.32 3.02 -32.43
C GLU A 175 0.01 2.94 -31.63
N ASN A 176 -0.06 2.14 -30.56
CA ASN A 176 -1.25 1.97 -29.72
C ASN A 176 -1.26 2.89 -28.49
N TYR A 177 -0.50 4.00 -28.51
CA TYR A 177 -0.32 4.87 -27.36
C TYR A 177 -0.64 6.33 -27.68
N HIS A 178 -1.47 6.96 -26.85
CA HIS A 178 -1.86 8.37 -26.98
C HIS A 178 -1.55 9.17 -25.69
N SER A 179 -1.80 10.48 -25.73
CA SER A 179 -1.60 11.41 -24.59
C SER A 179 -0.19 11.33 -24.01
N LEU A 180 0.81 11.49 -24.87
CA LEU A 180 2.21 11.49 -24.48
C LEU A 180 2.51 12.73 -23.63
N CYS A 181 3.13 12.53 -22.47
CA CYS A 181 3.58 13.58 -21.55
C CYS A 181 5.04 13.32 -21.20
N LEU A 182 5.90 14.33 -21.35
CA LEU A 182 7.34 14.20 -21.10
C LEU A 182 7.61 14.11 -19.59
N LEU A 183 8.40 13.12 -19.16
CA LEU A 183 8.70 12.90 -17.74
C LEU A 183 10.00 13.57 -17.25
N GLU A 184 10.83 14.06 -18.16
CA GLU A 184 12.16 14.60 -17.83
C GLU A 184 12.10 16.14 -17.70
N SER A 185 12.54 16.68 -16.55
CA SER A 185 12.55 18.13 -16.26
C SER A 185 13.88 18.82 -16.61
N LEU A 186 14.96 18.07 -16.84
CA LEU A 186 16.29 18.60 -17.13
C LEU A 186 16.67 18.37 -18.60
N PRO A 187 17.31 19.35 -19.26
CA PRO A 187 17.79 19.17 -20.62
C PRO A 187 18.77 18.00 -20.66
N VAL A 188 18.51 17.08 -21.60
CA VAL A 188 19.30 15.88 -21.90
C VAL A 188 20.79 16.21 -21.77
N HIS A 189 21.48 15.60 -20.79
CA HIS A 189 22.92 15.81 -20.66
C HIS A 189 23.59 15.46 -22.00
N PRO A 190 24.32 16.40 -22.64
CA PRO A 190 24.87 16.20 -23.99
C PRO A 190 25.97 15.12 -24.06
N LYS A 191 26.29 14.48 -22.93
CA LYS A 191 27.26 13.38 -22.81
C LYS A 191 26.61 11.99 -22.77
N LEU A 192 25.28 11.88 -22.89
CA LEU A 192 24.63 10.58 -23.01
C LEU A 192 24.94 9.99 -24.40
N PRO A 193 25.43 8.74 -24.49
CA PRO A 193 25.86 8.14 -25.76
C PRO A 193 24.71 8.00 -26.77
N LEU A 194 23.45 7.91 -26.30
CA LEU A 194 22.26 7.96 -27.15
C LEU A 194 21.30 9.07 -26.69
N PRO A 195 20.92 10.01 -27.56
CA PRO A 195 19.84 10.96 -27.27
C PRO A 195 18.55 10.18 -27.05
N SER A 196 17.91 10.41 -25.91
CA SER A 196 16.71 9.70 -25.52
C SER A 196 15.79 10.56 -24.67
N SER A 197 14.50 10.31 -24.76
CA SER A 197 13.45 10.97 -23.98
C SER A 197 12.52 9.94 -23.37
N THR A 198 11.88 10.30 -22.27
CA THR A 198 10.96 9.41 -21.56
C THR A 198 9.58 10.06 -21.46
N TYR A 199 8.55 9.32 -21.85
CA TYR A 199 7.17 9.79 -21.85
C TYR A 199 6.29 8.90 -20.98
N LYS A 200 5.29 9.49 -20.31
CA LYS A 200 4.08 8.79 -19.92
C LYS A 200 3.15 8.74 -21.12
N ALA A 201 2.55 7.60 -21.40
CA ALA A 201 1.51 7.48 -22.43
C ALA A 201 0.39 6.55 -21.99
N THR A 202 -0.76 6.63 -22.65
CA THR A 202 -1.94 5.81 -22.38
C THR A 202 -2.13 4.81 -23.50
N HIS A 203 -2.30 3.54 -23.16
CA HIS A 203 -2.62 2.52 -24.16
C HIS A 203 -4.07 2.63 -24.62
N ASN A 204 -4.30 2.67 -25.92
CA ASN A 204 -5.60 3.00 -26.53
C ASN A 204 -6.74 2.06 -26.12
N LEU A 205 -6.46 0.75 -26.00
CA LEU A 205 -7.50 -0.26 -25.74
C LEU A 205 -7.77 -0.49 -24.26
N THR A 206 -6.74 -0.39 -23.42
CA THR A 206 -6.82 -0.77 -22.00
C THR A 206 -6.93 0.43 -21.07
N GLY A 207 -6.60 1.63 -21.55
CA GLY A 207 -6.51 2.84 -20.73
C GLY A 207 -5.33 2.85 -19.73
N VAL A 208 -4.53 1.77 -19.69
CA VAL A 208 -3.40 1.63 -18.77
C VAL A 208 -2.29 2.59 -19.18
N LYS A 209 -1.65 3.23 -18.19
CA LYS A 209 -0.53 4.14 -18.40
C LYS A 209 0.80 3.39 -18.43
N TYR A 210 1.66 3.74 -19.37
CA TYR A 210 2.99 3.14 -19.56
C TYR A 210 4.08 4.21 -19.65
N CYS A 211 5.32 3.77 -19.41
CA CYS A 211 6.53 4.57 -19.56
C CYS A 211 7.18 4.22 -20.90
N LEU A 212 7.21 5.17 -21.83
CA LEU A 212 7.80 5.03 -23.17
C LEU A 212 9.17 5.69 -23.17
N ARG A 213 10.23 4.90 -23.29
CA ARG A 213 11.58 5.40 -23.53
C ARG A 213 11.84 5.41 -25.04
N ARG A 214 12.01 6.60 -25.60
CA ARG A 214 12.36 6.82 -27.01
C ARG A 214 13.87 6.99 -27.15
N LEU A 215 14.48 6.26 -28.08
CA LEU A 215 15.83 6.50 -28.58
C LEU A 215 15.73 7.26 -29.91
N HIS A 216 16.33 8.44 -29.98
CA HIS A 216 16.20 9.36 -31.12
C HIS A 216 17.18 8.95 -32.23
N GLY A 217 16.79 9.10 -33.49
CA GLY A 217 17.60 8.79 -34.65
C GLY A 217 18.06 7.32 -34.75
N PHE A 218 17.47 6.42 -33.95
CA PHE A 218 17.88 5.03 -33.86
C PHE A 218 17.33 4.19 -35.03
N ARG A 219 18.23 3.56 -35.79
CA ARG A 219 17.88 2.58 -36.82
C ARG A 219 18.26 1.19 -36.34
N LEU A 220 17.26 0.33 -36.19
CA LEU A 220 17.47 -1.06 -35.80
C LEU A 220 18.25 -1.81 -36.90
N GLN A 221 19.46 -2.26 -36.59
CA GLN A 221 20.34 -2.92 -37.56
C GLN A 221 19.93 -4.36 -37.85
N SER A 222 19.35 -5.06 -36.87
CA SER A 222 18.96 -6.45 -36.98
C SER A 222 17.83 -6.79 -36.03
N THR A 223 16.87 -7.56 -36.50
CA THR A 223 15.77 -8.10 -35.69
C THR A 223 16.19 -9.28 -34.82
N LYS A 224 17.43 -9.81 -34.98
CA LYS A 224 17.94 -10.90 -34.14
C LYS A 224 18.01 -10.52 -32.65
N CYS A 225 18.14 -9.23 -32.32
CA CYS A 225 18.10 -8.77 -30.93
C CYS A 225 16.74 -9.02 -30.25
N MET A 226 15.67 -9.25 -31.01
CA MET A 226 14.34 -9.56 -30.47
C MET A 226 14.35 -10.83 -29.61
N GLN A 227 15.26 -11.78 -29.87
CA GLN A 227 15.44 -12.94 -29.00
C GLN A 227 15.79 -12.54 -27.55
N VAL A 228 16.66 -11.54 -27.39
CA VAL A 228 17.05 -11.01 -26.07
C VAL A 228 15.93 -10.17 -25.47
N VAL A 229 15.21 -9.39 -26.30
CA VAL A 229 14.01 -8.65 -25.88
C VAL A 229 12.94 -9.58 -25.33
N ASP A 230 12.69 -10.73 -25.97
CA ASP A 230 11.71 -11.70 -25.51
C ASP A 230 12.11 -12.35 -24.17
N MET A 231 13.40 -12.51 -23.90
CA MET A 231 13.89 -12.93 -22.58
C MET A 231 13.60 -11.86 -21.52
N TRP A 232 13.84 -10.58 -21.83
CA TRP A 232 13.51 -9.46 -20.94
C TRP A 232 12.00 -9.31 -20.70
N LYS A 233 11.16 -9.55 -21.71
CA LYS A 233 9.69 -9.56 -21.57
C LYS A 233 9.19 -10.70 -20.67
N LYS A 234 9.89 -11.83 -20.64
CA LYS A 234 9.56 -12.99 -19.78
C LYS A 234 10.04 -12.82 -18.35
N LEU A 235 11.13 -12.08 -18.13
CA LEU A 235 11.66 -11.81 -16.80
C LEU A 235 10.68 -10.94 -16.01
N GLN A 236 10.14 -11.46 -14.90
CA GLN A 236 9.31 -10.71 -13.97
C GLN A 236 9.96 -10.71 -12.58
N HIS A 237 10.19 -9.52 -12.04
CA HIS A 237 10.76 -9.36 -10.70
C HIS A 237 10.34 -8.02 -10.09
N THR A 238 10.09 -7.98 -8.78
CA THR A 238 9.59 -6.78 -8.08
C THR A 238 10.56 -5.60 -8.13
N ASN A 239 11.87 -5.88 -8.21
CA ASN A 239 12.96 -4.91 -8.33
C ASN A 239 13.42 -4.63 -9.77
N VAL A 240 12.68 -5.07 -10.79
CA VAL A 240 12.97 -4.76 -12.20
C VAL A 240 11.71 -4.16 -12.83
N VAL A 241 11.83 -3.00 -13.47
CA VAL A 241 10.69 -2.44 -14.21
C VAL A 241 10.42 -3.32 -15.42
N GLN A 242 9.20 -3.83 -15.53
CA GLN A 242 8.83 -4.80 -16.56
C GLN A 242 8.92 -4.19 -17.96
N LEU A 243 9.65 -4.86 -18.86
CA LEU A 243 9.60 -4.58 -20.29
C LEU A 243 8.33 -5.17 -20.89
N ARG A 244 7.54 -4.35 -21.58
CA ARG A 244 6.27 -4.74 -22.21
C ARG A 244 6.40 -4.89 -23.71
N GLU A 245 6.99 -3.89 -24.36
CA GLU A 245 6.98 -3.80 -25.81
C GLU A 245 8.21 -3.05 -26.33
N VAL A 246 8.63 -3.38 -27.55
CA VAL A 246 9.70 -2.68 -28.28
C VAL A 246 9.26 -2.57 -29.73
N PHE A 247 9.27 -1.36 -30.28
CA PHE A 247 8.94 -1.12 -31.68
C PHE A 247 9.72 0.06 -32.25
N THR A 248 9.87 0.07 -33.57
CA THR A 248 10.44 1.20 -34.31
C THR A 248 9.33 2.04 -34.90
N THR A 249 9.46 3.36 -34.89
CA THR A 249 8.46 4.27 -35.43
C THR A 249 9.11 5.45 -36.14
N LYS A 250 8.37 6.07 -37.06
CA LYS A 250 8.71 7.35 -37.71
C LYS A 250 7.81 8.51 -37.31
N THR A 251 6.86 8.28 -36.41
CA THR A 251 5.80 9.26 -36.08
C THR A 251 6.34 10.51 -35.39
N PHE A 252 7.53 10.44 -34.79
CA PHE A 252 8.23 11.60 -34.23
C PHE A 252 9.04 12.41 -35.26
N GLY A 253 8.95 12.10 -36.56
CA GLY A 253 9.69 12.79 -37.63
C GLY A 253 11.09 12.27 -37.92
N ASP A 254 11.58 11.29 -37.15
CA ASP A 254 12.87 10.62 -37.35
C ASP A 254 12.73 9.10 -37.23
N ASN A 255 13.79 8.33 -37.49
CA ASN A 255 13.77 6.91 -37.15
C ASN A 255 13.97 6.79 -35.65
N SER A 256 12.96 6.32 -34.93
CA SER A 256 13.00 6.18 -33.48
C SER A 256 12.78 4.74 -33.07
N LEU A 257 13.41 4.33 -31.98
CA LEU A 257 13.06 3.09 -31.26
C LEU A 257 12.35 3.47 -29.98
N VAL A 258 11.17 2.91 -29.76
CA VAL A 258 10.38 3.10 -28.54
C VAL A 258 10.36 1.79 -27.76
N ILE A 259 10.66 1.90 -26.48
CA ILE A 259 10.73 0.80 -25.54
C ILE A 259 9.72 1.10 -24.42
N VAL A 260 8.75 0.22 -24.25
CA VAL A 260 7.60 0.40 -23.36
C VAL A 260 7.81 -0.38 -22.08
N TYR A 261 7.70 0.29 -20.95
CA TYR A 261 7.81 -0.26 -19.62
C TYR A 261 6.58 0.02 -18.77
N ASP A 262 6.41 -0.74 -17.69
CA ASP A 262 5.45 -0.39 -16.64
C ASP A 262 5.71 1.01 -16.09
N TYR A 263 4.63 1.78 -15.93
CA TYR A 263 4.70 3.12 -15.34
C TYR A 263 4.60 3.05 -13.81
N HIS A 264 5.53 3.71 -13.13
CA HIS A 264 5.54 3.84 -11.67
C HIS A 264 5.44 5.32 -11.29
N PRO A 265 4.25 5.83 -10.94
CA PRO A 265 4.03 7.25 -10.67
C PRO A 265 4.79 7.72 -9.43
N GLY A 266 5.26 8.97 -9.44
CA GLY A 266 6.02 9.58 -8.35
C GLY A 266 7.42 8.98 -8.14
N SER A 267 7.91 8.16 -9.08
CA SER A 267 9.23 7.56 -8.94
C SER A 267 10.34 8.59 -9.11
N GLN A 268 11.35 8.50 -8.25
CA GLN A 268 12.54 9.34 -8.32
C GLN A 268 13.77 8.46 -8.54
N THR A 269 14.76 8.97 -9.27
CA THR A 269 16.03 8.25 -9.41
C THR A 269 16.82 8.26 -8.11
N ILE A 270 17.70 7.27 -7.91
CA ILE A 270 18.68 7.29 -6.81
C ILE A 270 19.52 8.58 -6.88
N LEU A 271 19.87 9.03 -8.09
CA LEU A 271 20.57 10.29 -8.32
C LEU A 271 19.82 11.46 -7.67
N SER A 272 18.55 11.65 -8.05
CA SER A 272 17.74 12.77 -7.57
C SER A 272 17.45 12.69 -6.07
N LYS A 273 17.28 11.48 -5.52
CA LYS A 273 16.96 11.31 -4.10
C LYS A 273 18.18 11.56 -3.18
N PHE A 274 19.36 11.10 -3.55
CA PHE A 274 20.50 11.06 -2.63
C PHE A 274 21.66 12.02 -2.98
N PHE A 275 21.81 12.39 -4.26
CA PHE A 275 22.97 13.13 -4.75
C PHE A 275 22.64 14.54 -5.24
N ILE A 276 21.40 14.79 -5.66
CA ILE A 276 20.94 16.15 -5.96
C ILE A 276 20.41 16.73 -4.64
N PRO A 277 20.94 17.86 -4.15
CA PRO A 277 20.35 18.56 -3.02
C PRO A 277 18.90 18.88 -3.38
N ALA A 278 17.94 18.38 -2.60
CA ALA A 278 16.59 18.92 -2.67
C ALA A 278 16.73 20.43 -2.41
N ALA A 279 16.40 21.27 -3.40
CA ALA A 279 16.12 22.66 -3.12
C ALA A 279 15.04 22.63 -2.04
N GLU A 280 15.40 23.03 -0.84
CA GLU A 280 14.65 22.77 0.39
C GLU A 280 13.17 23.13 0.20
N SER A 281 12.31 22.11 0.22
CA SER A 281 10.88 22.27 0.48
C SER A 281 10.65 22.56 1.96
N THR A 282 11.37 23.54 2.48
CA THR A 282 11.19 24.10 3.83
C THR A 282 10.62 25.49 3.64
N ASN A 283 9.30 25.61 3.67
CA ASN A 283 8.56 26.86 3.86
C ASN A 283 8.97 28.07 2.98
N GLY A 284 9.24 27.85 1.69
CA GLY A 284 9.34 28.95 0.72
C GLY A 284 10.45 29.98 1.00
N TYR A 285 11.41 29.68 1.88
CA TYR A 285 12.50 30.58 2.20
C TYR A 285 13.77 30.11 1.49
N SER A 286 13.93 30.54 0.24
CA SER A 286 15.21 30.45 -0.45
C SER A 286 16.20 31.43 0.18
N ASP A 287 17.30 30.94 0.77
CA ASP A 287 18.37 31.80 1.29
C ASP A 287 18.91 32.70 0.16
N PRO A 288 18.72 34.03 0.24
CA PRO A 288 19.19 34.97 -0.80
C PRO A 288 20.72 35.01 -0.95
N PHE A 289 21.46 34.42 0.00
CA PHE A 289 22.93 34.44 0.03
C PHE A 289 23.58 33.14 -0.49
N ALA A 290 22.81 32.19 -1.00
CA ALA A 290 23.34 30.94 -1.57
C ALA A 290 24.17 31.16 -2.87
N GLY A 291 24.08 32.34 -3.49
CA GLY A 291 24.67 32.64 -4.81
C GLY A 291 25.96 33.47 -4.83
N GLU A 292 26.34 34.16 -3.75
CA GLU A 292 27.50 35.05 -3.77
C GLU A 292 28.54 34.68 -2.70
N ALA A 293 29.66 34.13 -3.17
CA ALA A 293 30.83 33.87 -2.36
C ALA A 293 31.31 35.16 -1.68
N ARG A 294 31.36 35.18 -0.34
CA ARG A 294 31.92 36.30 0.42
C ARG A 294 33.38 36.54 0.00
N PRO A 295 33.81 37.79 -0.27
CA PRO A 295 35.12 38.10 -0.88
C PRO A 295 36.38 37.68 -0.10
N PHE A 296 36.23 37.15 1.11
CA PHE A 296 37.35 36.78 1.99
C PHE A 296 37.33 35.32 2.50
N SER A 297 36.52 34.43 1.92
CA SER A 297 36.48 33.01 2.33
C SER A 297 36.81 32.04 1.21
N HIS A 298 38.00 32.21 0.60
CA HIS A 298 38.43 31.45 -0.59
C HIS A 298 38.78 29.97 -0.37
N LYS A 299 38.47 29.35 0.78
CA LYS A 299 38.77 27.92 1.01
C LYS A 299 37.69 27.10 1.70
N SER A 300 36.50 27.63 1.95
CA SER A 300 35.54 26.93 2.83
C SER A 300 34.06 26.98 2.41
N SER A 301 33.76 27.45 1.20
CA SER A 301 32.39 27.51 0.68
C SER A 301 31.96 26.24 -0.06
N LEU A 302 32.89 25.45 -0.60
CA LEU A 302 32.58 24.17 -1.27
C LEU A 302 32.48 22.97 -0.31
N HIS A 303 32.68 23.21 0.99
CA HIS A 303 32.65 22.18 2.04
C HIS A 303 31.54 22.43 3.08
N ARG A 304 30.70 23.46 2.86
CA ARG A 304 29.68 23.93 3.81
C ARG A 304 28.28 24.10 3.23
N THR A 305 28.02 23.56 2.04
CA THR A 305 26.65 23.17 1.68
C THR A 305 26.36 21.93 2.52
N ALA A 306 25.58 22.08 3.60
CA ALA A 306 25.14 21.05 4.55
C ALA A 306 25.92 19.73 4.43
N ALA A 307 26.90 19.48 5.32
CA ALA A 307 27.54 18.17 5.44
C ALA A 307 26.45 17.11 5.35
N SER A 308 26.30 16.50 4.17
CA SER A 308 25.11 15.72 3.88
C SER A 308 25.27 14.50 4.74
N ALA A 309 24.50 14.41 5.82
CA ALA A 309 24.64 13.34 6.78
C ALA A 309 24.76 12.02 6.01
N LEU A 310 25.82 11.28 6.34
CA LEU A 310 26.07 9.95 5.78
C LEU A 310 24.79 9.13 5.95
N LEU A 311 24.45 8.32 4.96
CA LEU A 311 23.21 7.55 5.00
C LEU A 311 23.27 6.54 6.16
N PRO A 312 22.17 6.34 6.90
CA PRO A 312 22.11 5.26 7.89
C PRO A 312 22.45 3.92 7.23
N GLU A 313 23.31 3.13 7.87
CA GLU A 313 23.79 1.87 7.28
C GLU A 313 22.64 0.91 6.92
N ASN A 314 21.57 0.90 7.73
CA ASN A 314 20.39 0.09 7.45
C ASN A 314 19.69 0.47 6.14
N GLU A 315 19.69 1.76 5.76
CA GLU A 315 19.13 2.21 4.48
C GLU A 315 19.98 1.72 3.31
N ILE A 316 21.32 1.77 3.44
CA ILE A 316 22.25 1.23 2.46
C ILE A 316 22.04 -0.28 2.30
N TRP A 317 21.90 -1.03 3.40
CA TRP A 317 21.65 -2.46 3.33
C TRP A 317 20.31 -2.81 2.69
N SER A 318 19.24 -2.07 2.97
CA SER A 318 17.96 -2.27 2.28
C SER A 318 18.09 -2.05 0.77
N ILE A 319 18.87 -1.04 0.34
CA ILE A 319 19.19 -0.81 -1.07
C ILE A 319 19.95 -2.00 -1.65
N ILE A 320 21.01 -2.47 -0.97
CA ILE A 320 21.82 -3.61 -1.40
C ILE A 320 20.97 -4.86 -1.57
N ILE A 321 20.11 -5.19 -0.60
CA ILE A 321 19.26 -6.39 -0.63
C ILE A 321 18.33 -6.36 -1.84
N GLN A 322 17.65 -5.23 -2.09
CA GLN A 322 16.73 -5.08 -3.21
C GLN A 322 17.47 -5.14 -4.57
N LEU A 323 18.62 -4.48 -4.69
CA LEU A 323 19.41 -4.50 -5.92
C LEU A 323 20.02 -5.88 -6.20
N THR A 324 20.54 -6.56 -5.18
CA THR A 324 21.10 -7.91 -5.34
C THR A 324 20.02 -8.95 -5.66
N ALA A 325 18.81 -8.82 -5.11
CA ALA A 325 17.67 -9.66 -5.47
C ALA A 325 17.30 -9.52 -6.96
N GLY A 326 17.15 -8.29 -7.45
CA GLY A 326 16.87 -8.04 -8.87
C GLY A 326 18.01 -8.49 -9.78
N LEU A 327 19.26 -8.19 -9.42
CA LEU A 327 20.43 -8.55 -10.23
C LEU A 327 20.62 -10.06 -10.31
N ARG A 328 20.39 -10.80 -9.22
CA ARG A 328 20.38 -12.26 -9.22
C ARG A 328 19.36 -12.81 -10.21
N SER A 329 18.14 -12.26 -10.23
CA SER A 329 17.09 -12.70 -11.14
C SER A 329 17.45 -12.45 -12.61
N ILE A 330 18.03 -11.28 -12.92
CA ILE A 330 18.56 -10.95 -14.26
C ILE A 330 19.65 -11.95 -14.67
N HIS A 331 20.62 -12.21 -13.81
CA HIS A 331 21.75 -13.11 -14.11
C HIS A 331 21.30 -14.56 -14.28
N GLN A 332 20.35 -15.03 -13.46
CA GLN A 332 19.75 -16.37 -13.57
C GLN A 332 18.96 -16.57 -14.86
N ALA A 333 18.38 -15.50 -15.42
CA ALA A 333 17.73 -15.54 -16.71
C ALA A 333 18.71 -15.53 -17.90
N GLY A 334 20.02 -15.53 -17.66
CA GLY A 334 21.04 -15.46 -18.71
C GLY A 334 21.14 -14.07 -19.36
N LEU A 335 20.77 -13.02 -18.62
CA LEU A 335 20.83 -11.62 -19.02
C LEU A 335 21.87 -10.87 -18.16
N ALA A 336 22.18 -9.64 -18.55
CA ALA A 336 23.00 -8.69 -17.77
C ALA A 336 22.29 -7.34 -17.72
N CYS A 337 22.41 -6.61 -16.61
CA CYS A 337 21.75 -5.31 -16.43
C CYS A 337 22.37 -4.23 -17.34
N ARG A 338 23.70 -4.26 -17.50
CA ARG A 338 24.57 -3.40 -18.33
C ARG A 338 24.58 -1.92 -17.99
N THR A 339 23.51 -1.39 -17.41
CA THR A 339 23.36 0.01 -17.05
C THR A 339 22.93 0.11 -15.59
N LEU A 340 23.92 0.05 -14.72
CA LEU A 340 23.75 0.16 -13.26
C LEU A 340 24.40 1.45 -12.79
N ASP A 341 23.62 2.53 -12.77
CA ASP A 341 24.05 3.84 -12.31
C ASP A 341 22.89 4.56 -11.59
N PRO A 342 23.19 5.60 -10.78
CA PRO A 342 22.19 6.34 -10.01
C PRO A 342 21.01 6.90 -10.82
N THR A 343 21.18 7.16 -12.13
CA THR A 343 20.11 7.71 -12.99
C THR A 343 19.13 6.66 -13.48
N LYS A 344 19.50 5.38 -13.48
CA LYS A 344 18.71 4.26 -14.03
C LYS A 344 18.14 3.34 -12.95
N ILE A 345 18.25 3.73 -11.70
CA ILE A 345 17.60 3.04 -10.58
C ILE A 345 16.58 3.99 -9.99
N ILE A 346 15.32 3.56 -9.98
CA ILE A 346 14.20 4.36 -9.50
C ILE A 346 13.70 3.85 -8.16
N ILE A 347 13.19 4.77 -7.36
CA ILE A 347 12.61 4.54 -6.04
C ILE A 347 11.17 4.99 -6.08
N THR A 348 10.26 4.08 -5.73
CA THR A 348 8.82 4.35 -5.57
C THR A 348 8.44 3.98 -4.13
N GLY A 349 8.27 4.99 -3.27
CA GLY A 349 8.15 4.78 -1.84
C GLY A 349 9.41 4.12 -1.26
N LYS A 350 9.28 2.91 -0.70
CA LYS A 350 10.40 2.10 -0.17
C LYS A 350 10.96 1.08 -1.18
N ARG A 351 10.35 0.95 -2.36
CA ARG A 351 10.70 -0.06 -3.37
C ARG A 351 11.69 0.50 -4.39
N ILE A 352 12.75 -0.25 -4.65
CA ILE A 352 13.84 0.12 -5.56
C ILE A 352 13.79 -0.78 -6.79
N ARG A 353 13.92 -0.18 -7.99
CA ARG A 353 13.83 -0.91 -9.26
C ARG A 353 14.89 -0.49 -10.26
N PHE A 354 15.45 -1.46 -10.97
CA PHE A 354 16.19 -1.21 -12.21
C PHE A 354 15.22 -0.74 -13.29
N SER A 355 15.43 0.48 -13.80
CA SER A 355 14.67 1.01 -14.92
C SER A 355 15.49 0.92 -16.21
N CYS A 356 14.82 1.07 -17.36
CA CYS A 356 15.50 1.17 -18.66
C CYS A 356 16.39 -0.05 -19.00
N THR A 357 16.02 -1.25 -18.54
CA THR A 357 16.71 -2.51 -18.88
C THR A 357 16.50 -2.88 -20.35
N ALA A 358 17.34 -3.74 -20.94
CA ALA A 358 17.32 -4.10 -22.37
C ALA A 358 17.78 -3.01 -23.36
N ILE A 359 17.83 -1.72 -22.99
CA ILE A 359 18.28 -0.65 -23.91
C ILE A 359 19.67 -0.93 -24.44
N SER A 360 20.61 -1.24 -23.55
CA SER A 360 22.00 -1.51 -23.93
C SER A 360 22.13 -2.77 -24.79
N ASP A 361 21.29 -3.79 -24.55
CA ASP A 361 21.26 -5.02 -25.35
C ASP A 361 20.80 -4.76 -26.78
N ILE A 362 19.89 -3.81 -26.99
CA ILE A 362 19.42 -3.43 -28.33
C ILE A 362 20.40 -2.44 -28.99
N ALA A 363 20.84 -1.43 -28.24
CA ALA A 363 21.64 -0.32 -28.78
C ALA A 363 23.06 -0.74 -29.19
N THR A 364 23.64 -1.72 -28.50
CA THR A 364 24.99 -2.23 -28.78
C THR A 364 24.98 -3.63 -29.38
N PHE A 365 23.84 -4.07 -29.92
CA PHE A 365 23.70 -5.39 -30.52
C PHE A 365 24.61 -5.55 -31.74
N ASP A 366 25.47 -6.57 -31.74
CA ASP A 366 26.29 -6.92 -32.90
C ASP A 366 25.61 -8.04 -33.72
N PRO A 367 25.13 -7.76 -34.95
CA PRO A 367 24.48 -8.75 -35.79
C PRO A 367 25.42 -9.82 -36.36
N ASN A 368 26.73 -9.56 -36.35
CA ASN A 368 27.75 -10.48 -36.87
C ASN A 368 28.20 -11.50 -35.83
N GLN A 369 27.88 -11.28 -34.56
CA GLN A 369 28.22 -12.21 -33.49
C GLN A 369 27.38 -13.50 -33.64
N PRO A 370 28.01 -14.70 -33.69
CA PRO A 370 27.30 -15.95 -33.94
C PRO A 370 26.35 -16.33 -32.80
N ASN A 371 26.67 -15.96 -31.56
CA ASN A 371 25.79 -16.11 -30.41
C ASN A 371 25.77 -14.80 -29.58
N PRO A 372 24.64 -14.08 -29.54
CA PRO A 372 24.52 -12.82 -28.80
C PRO A 372 24.68 -13.00 -27.28
N LEU A 373 24.50 -14.22 -26.77
CA LEU A 373 24.63 -14.52 -25.34
C LEU A 373 26.07 -14.83 -24.89
N SER A 374 27.01 -14.96 -25.82
CA SER A 374 28.39 -15.38 -25.49
C SER A 374 29.15 -14.40 -24.60
N VAL A 375 28.85 -13.09 -24.69
CA VAL A 375 29.48 -12.02 -23.90
C VAL A 375 28.74 -11.71 -22.59
N VAL A 376 27.61 -12.37 -22.31
CA VAL A 376 26.78 -12.09 -21.14
C VAL A 376 27.58 -12.25 -19.84
N ASN A 377 28.38 -13.30 -19.71
CA ASN A 377 29.20 -13.51 -18.51
C ASN A 377 30.15 -12.34 -18.22
N HIS A 378 30.68 -11.68 -19.26
CA HIS A 378 31.53 -10.51 -19.09
C HIS A 378 30.70 -9.32 -18.60
N HIS A 379 29.56 -9.05 -19.23
CA HIS A 379 28.65 -8.00 -18.79
C HIS A 379 28.13 -8.22 -17.36
N GLN A 380 27.93 -9.47 -16.92
CA GLN A 380 27.56 -9.79 -15.55
C GLN A 380 28.68 -9.44 -14.55
N GLN A 381 29.96 -9.57 -14.92
CA GLN A 381 31.07 -9.08 -14.09
C GLN A 381 31.12 -7.56 -14.02
N ASP A 382 30.80 -6.89 -15.13
CA ASP A 382 30.72 -5.42 -15.17
C ASP A 382 29.58 -4.91 -14.28
N ASP A 383 28.42 -5.60 -14.27
CA ASP A 383 27.30 -5.29 -13.37
C ASP A 383 27.71 -5.33 -11.90
N LEU A 384 28.45 -6.36 -11.48
CA LEU A 384 28.93 -6.49 -10.09
C LEU A 384 29.90 -5.36 -9.73
N THR A 385 30.77 -4.99 -10.67
CA THR A 385 31.68 -3.85 -10.50
C THR A 385 30.90 -2.54 -10.38
N ALA A 386 29.90 -2.34 -11.24
CA ALA A 386 29.03 -1.17 -11.20
C ALA A 386 28.23 -1.10 -9.89
N LEU A 387 27.75 -2.24 -9.37
CA LEU A 387 27.10 -2.32 -8.07
C LEU A 387 28.03 -1.89 -6.93
N GLY A 388 29.28 -2.37 -6.91
CA GLY A 388 30.26 -1.97 -5.90
C GLY A 388 30.55 -0.46 -5.93
N LYS A 389 30.68 0.10 -7.14
CA LYS A 389 30.83 1.54 -7.37
C LYS A 389 29.62 2.35 -6.91
N LEU A 390 28.41 1.87 -7.18
CA LEU A 390 27.18 2.52 -6.73
C LEU A 390 27.07 2.54 -5.21
N ILE A 391 27.35 1.42 -4.54
CA ILE A 391 27.30 1.33 -3.08
C ILE A 391 28.34 2.28 -2.46
N LEU A 392 29.55 2.33 -3.02
CA LEU A 392 30.59 3.29 -2.62
C LEU A 392 30.13 4.74 -2.78
N ALA A 393 29.50 5.08 -3.91
CA ALA A 393 28.94 6.41 -4.15
C ALA A 393 27.87 6.77 -3.12
N LEU A 394 26.97 5.83 -2.81
CA LEU A 394 25.89 6.01 -1.83
C LEU A 394 26.44 6.20 -0.41
N ALA A 395 27.38 5.35 0.01
CA ALA A 395 27.96 5.39 1.35
C ALA A 395 28.74 6.69 1.59
N CYS A 396 29.45 7.19 0.58
CA CYS A 396 30.16 8.47 0.63
C CYS A 396 29.28 9.69 0.28
N ARG A 397 28.02 9.46 -0.14
CA ARG A 397 27.09 10.46 -0.67
C ARG A 397 27.72 11.41 -1.72
N SER A 398 28.58 10.85 -2.57
CA SER A 398 29.30 11.61 -3.59
C SER A 398 29.58 10.74 -4.81
N LEU A 399 29.25 11.24 -6.01
CA LEU A 399 29.58 10.55 -7.26
C LEU A 399 31.09 10.56 -7.57
N GLN A 400 31.84 11.48 -6.97
CA GLN A 400 33.29 11.60 -7.18
C GLN A 400 34.06 10.50 -6.45
N SER A 401 33.47 9.82 -5.45
CA SER A 401 34.12 8.78 -4.65
C SER A 401 34.55 7.56 -5.47
N VAL A 402 33.94 7.37 -6.62
CA VAL A 402 34.17 6.24 -7.53
C VAL A 402 35.37 6.45 -8.47
N GLN A 403 35.88 7.69 -8.55
CA GLN A 403 37.02 8.00 -9.39
C GLN A 403 38.29 7.30 -8.91
N ARG A 404 39.16 6.89 -9.85
CA ARG A 404 40.36 6.10 -9.56
C ARG A 404 41.26 6.76 -8.50
N ASP A 405 41.35 8.08 -8.52
CA ASP A 405 42.21 8.84 -7.60
C ASP A 405 41.60 8.98 -6.19
N GLN A 406 40.29 8.87 -6.06
CA GLN A 406 39.53 9.09 -4.83
C GLN A 406 39.11 7.78 -4.13
N ILE A 407 39.21 6.64 -4.83
CA ILE A 407 38.62 5.37 -4.38
C ILE A 407 39.21 4.88 -3.05
N GLN A 408 40.53 5.05 -2.84
CA GLN A 408 41.19 4.63 -1.60
C GLN A 408 40.75 5.48 -0.40
N ASN A 409 40.68 6.80 -0.57
CA ASN A 409 40.18 7.72 0.47
C ASN A 409 38.71 7.42 0.81
N SER A 410 37.92 7.07 -0.20
CA SER A 410 36.50 6.72 -0.04
C SER A 410 36.31 5.42 0.75
N ILE A 411 37.16 4.42 0.50
CA ILE A 411 37.19 3.17 1.26
C ILE A 411 37.64 3.41 2.71
N GLU A 412 38.60 4.30 2.93
CA GLU A 412 39.03 4.67 4.28
C GLU A 412 37.90 5.37 5.06
N LEU A 413 37.17 6.28 4.42
CA LEU A 413 35.97 6.90 4.99
C LEU A 413 34.96 5.84 5.41
N ILE A 414 34.66 4.87 4.55
CA ILE A 414 33.73 3.79 4.89
C ILE A 414 34.21 3.00 6.10
N SER A 415 35.50 2.69 6.15
CA SER A 415 36.11 1.93 7.24
C SER A 415 36.02 2.65 8.59
N ARG A 416 35.88 3.98 8.60
CA ARG A 416 35.74 4.79 9.81
C ARG A 416 34.30 4.96 10.28
N HIS A 417 33.32 4.91 9.36
CA HIS A 417 31.93 5.28 9.64
C HIS A 417 30.91 4.14 9.58
N TYR A 418 31.26 3.02 8.94
CA TYR A 418 30.35 1.89 8.74
C TYR A 418 30.97 0.57 9.19
N SER A 419 30.14 -0.48 9.26
CA SER A 419 30.60 -1.82 9.59
C SER A 419 31.65 -2.36 8.62
N SER A 420 32.46 -3.29 9.13
CA SER A 420 33.39 -4.07 8.31
C SER A 420 32.68 -4.86 7.22
N ASP A 421 31.43 -5.28 7.44
CA ASP A 421 30.64 -6.02 6.45
C ASP A 421 30.39 -5.17 5.21
N LEU A 422 30.01 -3.90 5.39
CA LEU A 422 29.76 -2.98 4.28
C LEU A 422 31.06 -2.70 3.51
N ARG A 423 32.17 -2.54 4.22
CA ARG A 423 33.49 -2.42 3.59
C ARG A 423 33.84 -3.68 2.80
N ASN A 424 33.64 -4.86 3.36
CA ASN A 424 34.02 -6.14 2.76
C ASN A 424 33.23 -6.43 1.47
N ILE A 425 31.92 -6.18 1.45
CA ILE A 425 31.11 -6.35 0.24
C ILE A 425 31.56 -5.39 -0.87
N ILE A 426 31.88 -4.13 -0.55
CA ILE A 426 32.39 -3.16 -1.53
C ILE A 426 33.73 -3.63 -2.09
N LEU A 427 34.66 -4.07 -1.25
CA LEU A 427 35.96 -4.58 -1.69
C LEU A 427 35.81 -5.84 -2.57
N TYR A 428 34.94 -6.77 -2.20
CA TYR A 428 34.64 -7.95 -3.02
C TYR A 428 34.09 -7.55 -4.40
N LEU A 429 33.12 -6.63 -4.44
CA LEU A 429 32.51 -6.11 -5.67
C LEU A 429 33.42 -5.21 -6.50
N LEU A 430 34.53 -4.70 -5.96
CA LEU A 430 35.53 -3.94 -6.71
C LEU A 430 36.75 -4.80 -7.11
N SER A 431 36.87 -6.01 -6.57
CA SER A 431 37.97 -6.92 -6.89
C SER A 431 37.87 -7.46 -8.32
N ASN A 432 38.95 -7.38 -9.09
CA ASN A 432 39.03 -7.90 -10.46
C ASN A 432 39.66 -9.30 -10.55
N SER A 433 40.05 -9.88 -9.42
CA SER A 433 40.88 -11.09 -9.37
C SER A 433 40.11 -12.40 -9.57
N ASN A 434 38.83 -12.44 -9.20
CA ASN A 434 38.02 -13.65 -9.28
C ASN A 434 36.79 -13.43 -10.16
N ARG A 435 36.32 -14.50 -10.82
CA ARG A 435 34.97 -14.52 -11.39
C ARG A 435 33.99 -14.53 -10.23
N ARG A 436 33.18 -13.49 -10.13
CA ARG A 436 32.24 -13.28 -9.03
C ARG A 436 30.83 -13.67 -9.47
N SER A 437 30.00 -14.06 -8.51
CA SER A 437 28.58 -14.28 -8.76
C SER A 437 27.76 -13.56 -7.69
N VAL A 438 26.57 -13.06 -8.06
CA VAL A 438 25.63 -12.47 -7.10
C VAL A 438 25.31 -13.45 -5.96
N THR A 439 25.30 -14.76 -6.25
CA THR A 439 25.04 -15.80 -5.24
C THR A 439 26.13 -15.93 -4.19
N GLU A 440 27.38 -15.58 -4.53
CA GLU A 440 28.52 -15.63 -3.60
C GLU A 440 28.51 -14.48 -2.59
N ILE A 441 27.69 -13.45 -2.82
CA ILE A 441 27.47 -12.34 -1.88
C ILE A 441 26.55 -12.78 -0.73
N MET A 442 25.75 -13.83 -0.93
CA MET A 442 24.71 -14.28 0.02
C MET A 442 25.21 -14.45 1.47
N PRO A 443 26.40 -15.04 1.74
CA PRO A 443 26.89 -15.14 3.11
C PRO A 443 27.10 -13.79 3.83
N MET A 444 27.39 -12.71 3.09
CA MET A 444 27.60 -11.37 3.64
C MET A 444 26.28 -10.63 3.93
N ILE A 445 25.20 -10.97 3.21
CA ILE A 445 23.91 -10.28 3.31
C ILE A 445 22.79 -11.14 3.92
N GLY A 446 23.01 -12.44 4.09
CA GLY A 446 22.00 -13.44 4.44
C GLY A 446 21.22 -13.11 5.72
N ALA A 447 21.91 -12.74 6.80
CA ALA A 447 21.24 -12.38 8.05
C ALA A 447 20.38 -11.11 7.92
N ARG A 448 20.73 -10.20 6.99
CA ARG A 448 20.03 -8.93 6.79
C ARG A 448 18.73 -9.11 6.00
N PHE A 449 18.58 -10.23 5.27
CA PHE A 449 17.30 -10.59 4.65
C PHE A 449 16.18 -10.77 5.68
N TYR A 450 16.47 -11.23 6.91
CA TYR A 450 15.45 -11.37 7.95
C TYR A 450 14.86 -10.01 8.35
N VAL A 451 15.69 -8.97 8.44
CA VAL A 451 15.24 -7.59 8.73
C VAL A 451 14.38 -7.07 7.58
N GLN A 452 14.77 -7.33 6.34
CA GLN A 452 13.99 -6.90 5.18
C GLN A 452 12.68 -7.68 5.03
N LEU A 453 12.66 -8.97 5.39
CA LEU A 453 11.46 -9.81 5.37
C LEU A 453 10.48 -9.37 6.45
N ASP A 454 10.95 -9.15 7.67
CA ASP A 454 10.14 -8.65 8.78
C ASP A 454 9.52 -7.28 8.45
N ALA A 455 10.32 -6.36 7.89
CA ALA A 455 9.83 -5.07 7.43
C ALA A 455 8.77 -5.17 6.31
N LEU A 456 8.86 -6.19 5.44
CA LEU A 456 7.86 -6.45 4.42
C LEU A 456 6.58 -7.06 5.01
N GLN A 457 6.70 -7.97 5.97
CA GLN A 457 5.55 -8.57 6.67
C GLN A 457 4.77 -7.51 7.46
N ALA A 458 5.47 -6.68 8.23
CA ALA A 458 4.84 -5.56 8.93
C ALA A 458 4.14 -4.59 7.96
N GLN A 459 4.71 -4.36 6.78
CA GLN A 459 4.05 -3.56 5.74
C GLN A 459 2.79 -4.24 5.19
N CYS A 460 2.79 -5.57 5.01
CA CYS A 460 1.61 -6.31 4.61
C CYS A 460 0.51 -6.21 5.67
N ASP A 461 0.83 -6.41 6.95
CA ASP A 461 -0.14 -6.31 8.06
C ASP A 461 -0.80 -4.92 8.11
N ILE A 462 -0.01 -3.85 7.95
CA ILE A 462 -0.53 -2.48 7.87
C ILE A 462 -1.45 -2.33 6.65
N GLN A 463 -1.06 -2.83 5.48
CA GLN A 463 -1.87 -2.72 4.27
C GLN A 463 -3.17 -3.52 4.35
N GLU A 464 -3.17 -4.68 5.00
CA GLU A 464 -4.36 -5.49 5.26
C GLU A 464 -5.32 -4.77 6.22
N ASP A 465 -4.80 -4.12 7.27
CA ASP A 465 -5.61 -3.33 8.21
C ASP A 465 -6.26 -2.11 7.53
N GLU A 466 -5.52 -1.38 6.70
CA GLU A 466 -6.04 -0.25 5.94
C GLU A 466 -7.07 -0.70 4.88
N LEU A 467 -6.86 -1.84 4.24
CA LEU A 467 -7.83 -2.44 3.31
C LEU A 467 -9.11 -2.87 4.04
N ALA A 468 -9.00 -3.42 5.25
CA ALA A 468 -10.15 -3.79 6.06
C ALA A 468 -11.00 -2.57 6.44
N LYS A 469 -10.37 -1.43 6.78
CA LYS A 469 -11.06 -0.15 7.03
C LYS A 469 -11.81 0.35 5.80
N GLU A 470 -11.19 0.35 4.63
CA GLU A 470 -11.84 0.80 3.38
C GLU A 470 -12.96 -0.14 2.92
N MET A 471 -12.79 -1.46 3.12
CA MET A 471 -13.86 -2.43 2.88
C MET A 471 -15.09 -2.12 3.76
N GLU A 472 -14.89 -1.82 5.04
CA GLU A 472 -15.96 -1.46 5.97
C GLU A 472 -16.61 -0.13 5.57
N CYS A 473 -15.83 0.89 5.24
CA CYS A 473 -16.34 2.16 4.71
C CYS A 473 -17.19 1.94 3.46
N GLY A 474 -16.80 1.03 2.56
CA GLY A 474 -17.58 0.66 1.40
C GLY A 474 -18.92 -0.02 1.73
N ARG A 475 -18.97 -0.84 2.79
CA ARG A 475 -20.23 -1.43 3.29
C ARG A 475 -21.15 -0.37 3.86
N LEU A 476 -20.61 0.48 4.72
CA LEU A 476 -21.32 1.60 5.33
C LEU A 476 -21.88 2.56 4.28
N TYR A 477 -21.08 2.91 3.27
CA TYR A 477 -21.53 3.73 2.15
C TYR A 477 -22.74 3.11 1.44
N ARG A 478 -22.69 1.81 1.11
CA ARG A 478 -23.83 1.12 0.47
C ARG A 478 -25.06 1.09 1.36
N LEU A 479 -24.90 0.94 2.67
CA LEU A 479 -26.01 0.97 3.63
C LEU A 479 -26.64 2.36 3.72
N LEU A 480 -25.82 3.41 3.75
CA LEU A 480 -26.27 4.81 3.71
C LEU A 480 -27.02 5.13 2.41
N VAL A 481 -26.55 4.61 1.27
CA VAL A 481 -27.27 4.75 -0.01
C VAL A 481 -28.65 4.10 0.07
N LYS A 482 -28.77 2.88 0.63
CA LYS A 482 -30.08 2.22 0.81
C LYS A 482 -31.00 3.03 1.72
N LEU A 483 -30.51 3.45 2.88
CA LEU A 483 -31.25 4.29 3.83
C LEU A 483 -31.71 5.60 3.18
N GLY A 484 -30.82 6.29 2.46
CA GLY A 484 -31.15 7.53 1.76
C GLY A 484 -32.11 7.35 0.57
N THR A 485 -32.17 6.17 -0.02
CA THR A 485 -33.10 5.85 -1.12
C THR A 485 -34.52 5.58 -0.64
N VAL A 486 -34.66 5.11 0.62
CA VAL A 486 -35.93 4.80 1.29
C VAL A 486 -36.47 6.01 2.05
N ASN A 487 -35.63 6.66 2.85
CA ASN A 487 -36.04 7.76 3.72
C ASN A 487 -36.51 8.98 2.92
N GLU A 488 -37.66 9.55 3.34
CA GLU A 488 -38.27 10.75 2.73
C GLU A 488 -38.51 10.62 1.22
N ARG A 489 -38.72 9.41 0.72
CA ARG A 489 -39.13 9.20 -0.67
C ARG A 489 -40.52 9.84 -0.89
N PRO A 490 -40.67 10.77 -1.86
CA PRO A 490 -41.92 11.50 -2.04
C PRO A 490 -43.13 10.61 -2.38
N GLU A 491 -42.93 9.63 -3.25
CA GLU A 491 -43.97 8.69 -3.65
C GLU A 491 -43.37 7.37 -4.18
N LEU A 492 -44.15 6.30 -4.09
CA LEU A 492 -43.92 5.04 -4.79
C LEU A 492 -45.26 4.46 -5.23
N ASN A 493 -45.41 4.11 -6.51
CA ASN A 493 -46.64 3.50 -7.04
C ASN A 493 -47.92 4.29 -6.68
N LEU A 494 -47.86 5.63 -6.77
CA LEU A 494 -48.95 6.57 -6.42
C LEU A 494 -49.26 6.67 -4.91
N ASP A 495 -48.50 6.01 -4.04
CA ASP A 495 -48.57 6.18 -2.58
C ASP A 495 -47.59 7.28 -2.12
N VAL A 496 -48.15 8.45 -1.76
CA VAL A 496 -47.42 9.61 -1.24
C VAL A 496 -47.01 9.48 0.23
N THR A 497 -47.57 8.49 0.94
CA THR A 497 -47.26 8.21 2.35
C THR A 497 -46.36 6.99 2.52
N TRP A 498 -45.83 6.45 1.41
CA TRP A 498 -45.07 5.21 1.43
C TRP A 498 -43.89 5.26 2.41
N SER A 499 -43.09 6.33 2.42
CA SER A 499 -41.95 6.45 3.36
C SER A 499 -42.36 6.72 4.81
N GLU A 500 -43.62 7.07 5.07
CA GLU A 500 -44.13 7.55 6.36
C GLU A 500 -44.89 6.49 7.15
N THR A 501 -45.06 5.28 6.60
CA THR A 501 -45.95 4.25 7.17
C THR A 501 -45.24 2.93 7.46
N GLY A 502 -45.74 2.22 8.49
CA GLY A 502 -45.29 0.87 8.87
C GLY A 502 -43.79 0.78 9.13
N ASP A 503 -43.15 -0.24 8.55
CA ASP A 503 -41.72 -0.53 8.75
C ASP A 503 -40.79 0.60 8.27
N ARG A 504 -41.21 1.40 7.28
CA ARG A 504 -40.43 2.54 6.79
C ARG A 504 -40.40 3.69 7.81
N TYR A 505 -41.46 3.84 8.61
CA TYR A 505 -41.47 4.82 9.70
C TYR A 505 -40.41 4.49 10.76
N MET A 506 -40.15 3.21 11.05
CA MET A 506 -39.05 2.82 11.95
C MET A 506 -37.68 3.24 11.40
N LEU A 507 -37.48 3.15 10.09
CA LEU A 507 -36.24 3.61 9.42
C LEU A 507 -36.08 5.13 9.47
N LYS A 508 -37.20 5.87 9.38
CA LYS A 508 -37.23 7.32 9.56
C LYS A 508 -36.80 7.73 10.97
N LEU A 509 -37.32 7.06 11.99
CA LEU A 509 -36.90 7.31 13.37
C LEU A 509 -35.44 6.88 13.61
N PHE A 510 -35.01 5.77 13.00
CA PHE A 510 -33.61 5.34 13.08
C PHE A 510 -32.66 6.36 12.45
N ARG A 511 -33.04 7.00 11.33
CA ARG A 511 -32.28 8.11 10.76
C ARG A 511 -32.17 9.28 11.74
N ASP A 512 -33.26 9.65 12.40
CA ASP A 512 -33.25 10.75 13.37
C ASP A 512 -32.34 10.40 14.57
N TYR A 513 -32.38 9.14 15.06
CA TYR A 513 -31.45 8.62 16.06
C TYR A 513 -29.97 8.61 15.61
N LEU A 514 -29.72 8.47 14.31
CA LEU A 514 -28.36 8.39 13.77
C LEU A 514 -27.75 9.77 13.54
N PHE A 515 -28.50 10.69 12.92
CA PHE A 515 -27.97 11.96 12.40
C PHE A 515 -28.49 13.21 13.09
N HIS A 516 -29.62 13.13 13.79
CA HIS A 516 -30.30 14.28 14.39
C HIS A 516 -30.26 14.22 15.93
N THR A 517 -29.21 13.62 16.49
CA THR A 517 -28.97 13.57 17.92
C THR A 517 -28.58 14.94 18.46
N VAL A 518 -29.03 15.24 19.68
CA VAL A 518 -28.78 16.49 20.38
C VAL A 518 -28.25 16.24 21.79
N THR A 519 -27.47 17.16 22.33
CA THR A 519 -27.05 17.17 23.74
C THR A 519 -28.20 17.57 24.65
N GLU A 520 -28.05 17.41 25.97
CA GLU A 520 -29.04 17.86 26.97
C GLU A 520 -29.42 19.36 26.82
N ASP A 521 -28.47 20.21 26.40
CA ASP A 521 -28.72 21.64 26.15
C ASP A 521 -29.41 21.93 24.79
N GLY A 522 -29.81 20.91 24.02
CA GLY A 522 -30.44 21.04 22.71
C GLY A 522 -29.50 21.34 21.53
N ARG A 523 -28.18 21.33 21.74
CA ARG A 523 -27.20 21.53 20.66
C ARG A 523 -27.02 20.26 19.83
N PRO A 524 -26.81 20.35 18.50
CA PRO A 524 -26.52 19.18 17.66
C PRO A 524 -25.30 18.40 18.15
N TRP A 525 -25.44 17.08 18.28
CA TRP A 525 -24.36 16.19 18.68
C TRP A 525 -23.81 15.41 17.48
N LEU A 526 -22.66 15.86 16.97
CA LEU A 526 -22.00 15.24 15.82
C LEU A 526 -20.91 14.28 16.31
N ASN A 527 -21.24 12.98 16.39
CA ASN A 527 -20.28 11.95 16.75
C ASN A 527 -20.21 10.85 15.68
N GLN A 528 -19.08 10.81 14.96
CA GLN A 528 -18.87 9.84 13.89
C GLN A 528 -18.72 8.39 14.41
N SER A 529 -18.17 8.20 15.61
CA SER A 529 -18.07 6.86 16.22
C SER A 529 -19.45 6.27 16.50
N HIS A 530 -20.39 7.09 16.96
CA HIS A 530 -21.79 6.69 17.14
C HIS A 530 -22.40 6.22 15.83
N ILE A 531 -22.23 7.02 14.77
CA ILE A 531 -22.78 6.72 13.45
C ILE A 531 -22.23 5.40 12.93
N VAL A 532 -20.90 5.23 12.95
CA VAL A 532 -20.22 4.02 12.47
C VAL A 532 -20.66 2.80 13.28
N GLN A 533 -20.71 2.88 14.60
CA GLN A 533 -21.13 1.76 15.45
C GLN A 533 -22.58 1.34 15.19
N CYS A 534 -23.50 2.29 15.09
CA CYS A 534 -24.91 1.99 14.83
C CYS A 534 -25.11 1.38 13.43
N LEU A 535 -24.40 1.89 12.43
CA LEU A 535 -24.47 1.32 11.07
C LEU A 535 -23.83 -0.08 11.01
N ASN A 536 -22.73 -0.34 11.71
CA ASN A 536 -22.14 -1.68 11.79
C ASN A 536 -23.10 -2.67 12.47
N LYS A 537 -23.80 -2.24 13.53
CA LYS A 537 -24.82 -3.06 14.20
C LYS A 537 -26.02 -3.33 13.28
N LEU A 538 -26.46 -2.32 12.53
CA LEU A 538 -27.52 -2.45 11.53
C LEU A 538 -27.10 -3.42 10.41
N ASP A 539 -25.91 -3.27 9.84
CA ASP A 539 -25.41 -4.13 8.77
C ASP A 539 -25.24 -5.59 9.24
N ALA A 540 -24.75 -5.79 10.46
CA ALA A 540 -24.64 -7.11 11.06
C ALA A 540 -26.00 -7.71 11.45
N GLY A 541 -27.03 -6.89 11.65
CA GLY A 541 -28.33 -7.33 12.14
C GLY A 541 -28.26 -7.88 13.56
N THR A 542 -27.68 -7.12 14.48
CA THR A 542 -27.50 -7.59 15.88
C THR A 542 -28.83 -7.64 16.64
N LEU A 543 -28.90 -8.48 17.67
CA LEU A 543 -30.05 -8.56 18.59
C LEU A 543 -30.03 -7.45 19.66
N GLU A 544 -29.08 -6.53 19.58
CA GLU A 544 -29.03 -5.37 20.47
C GLU A 544 -30.23 -4.47 20.21
N LYS A 545 -30.85 -3.97 21.29
CA LYS A 545 -32.01 -3.11 21.22
C LYS A 545 -31.59 -1.64 21.16
N VAL A 546 -32.26 -0.87 20.31
CA VAL A 546 -32.16 0.57 20.20
C VAL A 546 -33.51 1.20 20.52
N GLN A 547 -33.47 2.35 21.19
CA GLN A 547 -34.67 3.13 21.54
C GLN A 547 -34.83 4.26 20.53
N LEU A 548 -35.98 4.27 19.84
CA LEU A 548 -36.33 5.25 18.82
C LEU A 548 -37.50 6.09 19.33
N MET A 549 -37.30 7.40 19.41
CA MET A 549 -38.32 8.34 19.90
C MET A 549 -39.01 9.01 18.72
N SER A 550 -40.34 9.13 18.79
CA SER A 550 -41.10 9.94 17.84
C SER A 550 -40.79 11.43 17.99
N ARG A 551 -40.97 12.21 16.92
CA ARG A 551 -40.61 13.64 16.90
C ARG A 551 -41.46 14.51 17.84
N ASP A 552 -42.65 14.04 18.19
CA ASP A 552 -43.53 14.68 19.18
C ASP A 552 -43.17 14.30 20.63
N GLU A 553 -42.13 13.46 20.80
CA GLU A 553 -41.63 12.94 22.08
C GLU A 553 -42.68 12.15 22.88
N GLN A 554 -43.81 11.79 22.27
CA GLN A 554 -44.91 11.09 22.95
C GLN A 554 -44.73 9.57 22.94
N SER A 555 -44.01 9.02 21.96
CA SER A 555 -43.88 7.58 21.76
C SER A 555 -42.42 7.14 21.68
N VAL A 556 -42.10 6.03 22.36
CA VAL A 556 -40.79 5.38 22.29
C VAL A 556 -40.97 3.96 21.79
N LEU A 557 -40.28 3.61 20.70
CA LEU A 557 -40.21 2.28 20.14
C LEU A 557 -38.88 1.64 20.52
N VAL A 558 -38.92 0.40 21.00
CA VAL A 558 -37.73 -0.39 21.31
C VAL A 558 -37.63 -1.53 20.32
N VAL A 559 -36.66 -1.45 19.41
CA VAL A 559 -36.48 -2.41 18.30
C VAL A 559 -35.05 -2.93 18.29
N THR A 560 -34.84 -4.10 17.72
CA THR A 560 -33.51 -4.65 17.49
C THR A 560 -32.91 -4.17 16.17
N TYR A 561 -31.58 -4.14 16.06
CA TYR A 561 -30.92 -3.86 14.79
C TYR A 561 -31.24 -4.91 13.71
N ALA A 562 -31.53 -6.16 14.11
CA ALA A 562 -32.00 -7.21 13.22
C ALA A 562 -33.37 -6.87 12.57
N GLU A 563 -34.33 -6.38 13.36
CA GLU A 563 -35.64 -5.93 12.86
C GLU A 563 -35.48 -4.73 11.92
N LEU A 564 -34.66 -3.74 12.31
CA LEU A 564 -34.38 -2.58 11.45
C LEU A 564 -33.73 -2.97 10.12
N LYS A 565 -32.81 -3.95 10.14
CA LYS A 565 -32.19 -4.48 8.93
C LYS A 565 -33.24 -5.12 8.02
N HIS A 566 -34.11 -5.95 8.59
CA HIS A 566 -35.21 -6.57 7.84
C HIS A 566 -36.11 -5.53 7.18
N CYS A 567 -36.51 -4.49 7.94
CA CYS A 567 -37.32 -3.38 7.42
C CYS A 567 -36.64 -2.68 6.24
N LEU A 568 -35.33 -2.42 6.34
CA LEU A 568 -34.55 -1.78 5.29
C LEU A 568 -34.44 -2.65 4.03
N GLU A 569 -34.14 -3.94 4.20
CA GLU A 569 -34.02 -4.88 3.08
C GLU A 569 -35.35 -5.06 2.34
N GLN A 570 -36.47 -5.15 3.08
CA GLN A 570 -37.79 -5.24 2.50
C GLN A 570 -38.16 -3.97 1.74
N ALA A 571 -38.04 -2.79 2.37
CA ALA A 571 -38.37 -1.52 1.73
C ALA A 571 -37.51 -1.26 0.49
N PHE A 572 -36.22 -1.59 0.54
CA PHE A 572 -35.34 -1.47 -0.62
C PHE A 572 -35.69 -2.47 -1.73
N SER A 573 -36.09 -3.69 -1.39
CA SER A 573 -36.50 -4.72 -2.37
C SER A 573 -37.77 -4.31 -3.12
N GLU A 574 -38.72 -3.65 -2.46
CA GLU A 574 -39.90 -3.06 -3.12
C GLU A 574 -39.51 -2.02 -4.17
N LEU A 575 -38.52 -1.17 -3.87
CA LEU A 575 -38.01 -0.17 -4.81
C LEU A 575 -37.30 -0.81 -6.01
N VAL A 576 -36.51 -1.86 -5.77
CA VAL A 576 -35.86 -2.60 -6.85
C VAL A 576 -36.89 -3.30 -7.73
N ALA A 577 -37.94 -3.88 -7.14
CA ALA A 577 -39.03 -4.50 -7.89
C ALA A 577 -39.76 -3.46 -8.76
N ALA A 578 -40.11 -2.29 -8.20
CA ALA A 578 -40.75 -1.21 -8.95
C ALA A 578 -39.86 -0.65 -10.08
N ALA A 579 -38.54 -0.64 -9.91
CA ALA A 579 -37.59 -0.19 -10.93
C ALA A 579 -37.38 -1.21 -12.07
N THR A 580 -37.59 -2.50 -11.79
CA THR A 580 -37.38 -3.60 -12.75
C THR A 580 -38.66 -4.06 -13.44
N SER A 581 -39.83 -3.70 -12.90
CA SER A 581 -41.12 -3.83 -13.58
C SER A 581 -41.23 -2.80 -14.71
N VAL A 582 -40.59 -3.10 -15.84
CA VAL A 582 -40.83 -2.46 -17.15
C VAL A 582 -41.58 -3.42 -18.05
#